data_AF-A0A5Q4BKI2-F1
#
_entry.id   AF-A0A5Q4BKI2-F1
#
_cell.length_a   1.000
_cell.length_b   1.000
_cell.length_c   1.000
_cell.angle_alpha   90.00
_cell.angle_beta   90.00
_cell.angle_gamma   90.00
#
_symmetry.space_group_name_H-M   'P 1'
#
loop_
_entity.id
_entity.type
_entity.pdbx_description
1 polymer ?
#
loop_
_entity_poly.entity_id
_entity_poly.type
_entity_poly.pdbx_seq_one_letter_code
_entity_poly.pdbx_strand_id
1 'polypeptide(L)'
;MLAGILLLPVLGLMGGALGAPVEPVDNIFVRRGEVGHDKLSPSAEKVQDNDGGKAITRFNPLLHIAHGCQPYTAVDDAGNTSGGLRPTGSSDGGCRDNSKGQTYARGAWHNGSYAVMYAWYFPKDMPNDGVFIGSHRHDWENIVVWLNNPSVANPTILGGAASGHGDYKPTKSPQREGDRLKIEYFTQGILNHELQFSDSTGRTYPVLDWDAMSATMQSALNNTDFGDANVPFKDENFVRNLKKAFV
;
A
#
# COMPACT_ATOMS: atom_id res chain seq x y z
N MET A 1 -43.65 8.04 -88.16
CA MET A 1 -43.30 9.26 -88.91
C MET A 1 -42.78 10.28 -87.91
N LEU A 2 -41.65 10.88 -88.25
CA LEU A 2 -40.94 11.99 -87.61
C LEU A 2 -40.20 11.76 -86.28
N ALA A 3 -38.89 11.94 -86.44
CA ALA A 3 -37.83 12.11 -85.47
C ALA A 3 -37.74 13.57 -84.97
N GLY A 4 -37.05 13.77 -83.85
CA GLY A 4 -36.53 15.06 -83.36
C GLY A 4 -35.80 14.80 -82.03
N ILE A 5 -34.50 14.50 -82.05
CA ILE A 5 -33.34 15.39 -81.92
C ILE A 5 -33.21 16.10 -80.56
N LEU A 6 -32.19 15.63 -79.83
CA LEU A 6 -31.25 16.24 -78.87
C LEU A 6 -31.74 17.28 -77.84
N LEU A 7 -31.43 16.98 -76.57
CA LEU A 7 -30.53 17.79 -75.74
C LEU A 7 -30.06 16.95 -74.53
N LEU A 8 -28.76 16.70 -74.44
CA LEU A 8 -28.08 16.07 -73.30
C LEU A 8 -27.70 17.13 -72.27
N PRO A 9 -27.99 16.95 -70.97
CA PRO A 9 -27.23 17.56 -69.91
C PRO A 9 -26.25 16.55 -69.31
N VAL A 10 -24.98 16.95 -69.23
CA VAL A 10 -23.90 16.26 -68.52
C VAL A 10 -24.22 16.28 -67.02
N LEU A 11 -24.54 15.11 -66.46
CA LEU A 11 -24.72 14.95 -65.01
C LEU A 11 -23.39 14.52 -64.39
N GLY A 12 -22.83 15.38 -63.54
CA GLY A 12 -21.56 15.13 -62.86
C GLY A 12 -21.63 13.98 -61.86
N LEU A 13 -20.63 13.10 -61.93
CA LEU A 13 -20.37 12.08 -60.91
C LEU A 13 -19.73 12.73 -59.68
N MET A 14 -20.52 12.93 -58.62
CA MET A 14 -20.01 13.14 -57.26
C MET A 14 -19.99 11.78 -56.57
N GLY A 15 -18.83 11.13 -56.54
CA GLY A 15 -18.58 9.96 -55.71
C GLY A 15 -18.51 10.37 -54.24
N GLY A 16 -19.60 10.19 -53.51
CA GLY A 16 -19.60 10.28 -52.05
C GLY A 16 -18.92 9.04 -51.46
N ALA A 17 -17.69 9.19 -51.00
CA ALA A 17 -17.09 8.20 -50.11
C ALA A 17 -17.85 8.26 -48.77
N LEU A 18 -18.63 7.22 -48.47
CA LEU A 18 -19.18 7.00 -47.14
C LEU A 18 -18.01 6.72 -46.19
N GLY A 19 -17.51 7.76 -45.54
CA GLY A 19 -16.66 7.60 -44.37
C GLY A 19 -17.48 6.89 -43.30
N ALA A 20 -17.06 5.68 -42.91
CA ALA A 20 -17.60 5.02 -41.74
C ALA A 20 -17.47 5.97 -40.52
N PRO A 21 -18.45 6.02 -39.62
CA PRO A 21 -18.30 6.79 -38.39
C PRO A 21 -17.10 6.22 -37.63
N VAL A 22 -16.08 7.06 -37.46
CA VAL A 22 -15.00 6.77 -36.53
C VAL A 22 -15.62 7.00 -35.16
N GLU A 23 -16.07 5.92 -34.52
CA GLU A 23 -16.44 5.95 -33.11
C GLU A 23 -15.24 6.53 -32.34
N PRO A 24 -15.43 7.56 -31.50
CA PRO A 24 -14.35 8.02 -30.66
C PRO A 24 -13.95 6.85 -29.78
N VAL A 25 -12.72 6.38 -29.97
CA VAL A 25 -12.07 5.51 -29.00
C VAL A 25 -11.88 6.39 -27.78
N ASP A 26 -12.87 6.36 -26.88
CA ASP A 26 -12.71 6.83 -25.53
C ASP A 26 -11.65 5.94 -24.89
N ASN A 27 -10.39 6.30 -25.10
CA ASN A 27 -9.32 6.00 -24.17
C ASN A 27 -9.68 6.73 -22.87
N ILE A 28 -10.65 6.17 -22.15
CA ILE A 28 -10.86 6.45 -20.74
C ILE A 28 -9.61 5.86 -20.07
N PHE A 29 -8.56 6.67 -20.01
CA PHE A 29 -7.65 6.59 -18.89
C PHE A 29 -8.56 6.64 -17.66
N VAL A 30 -8.82 5.48 -17.03
CA VAL A 30 -9.50 5.44 -15.73
C VAL A 30 -8.73 6.43 -14.88
N ARG A 31 -9.36 7.56 -14.57
CA ARG A 31 -8.70 8.57 -13.73
C ARG A 31 -8.43 7.86 -12.42
N ARG A 32 -7.14 7.63 -12.14
CA ARG A 32 -6.64 7.30 -10.81
C ARG A 32 -7.30 8.26 -9.83
N GLY A 33 -8.01 7.71 -8.85
CA GLY A 33 -8.82 8.48 -7.93
C GLY A 33 -8.52 8.14 -6.48
N GLU A 34 -8.61 9.15 -5.64
CA GLU A 34 -8.83 8.93 -4.22
C GLU A 34 -10.26 8.38 -4.02
N VAL A 35 -10.39 7.28 -3.29
CA VAL A 35 -11.69 6.65 -2.99
C VAL A 35 -11.94 6.61 -1.48
N GLY A 36 -13.19 6.37 -1.08
CA GLY A 36 -13.49 6.18 0.35
C GLY A 36 -12.63 5.09 0.98
N HIS A 37 -12.18 5.29 2.22
CA HIS A 37 -11.26 4.36 2.90
C HIS A 37 -11.80 2.93 2.98
N ASP A 38 -13.13 2.77 2.97
CA ASP A 38 -13.84 1.49 3.05
C ASP A 38 -14.11 0.83 1.68
N LYS A 39 -13.75 1.50 0.57
CA LYS A 39 -14.04 1.02 -0.79
C LYS A 39 -13.00 0.08 -1.35
N LEU A 40 -11.80 0.10 -0.78
CA LEU A 40 -10.74 -0.85 -1.13
C LEU A 40 -10.89 -2.13 -0.34
N SER A 41 -10.43 -3.23 -0.93
CA SER A 41 -10.37 -4.56 -0.32
C SER A 41 -8.96 -5.09 -0.49
N PRO A 42 -8.44 -5.88 0.47
CA PRO A 42 -7.07 -6.38 0.37
C PRO A 42 -6.94 -7.29 -0.86
N SER A 43 -5.81 -7.11 -1.54
CA SER A 43 -5.35 -8.05 -2.56
C SER A 43 -5.01 -9.39 -1.89
N ALA A 44 -5.17 -10.47 -2.66
CA ALA A 44 -4.61 -11.75 -2.26
C ALA A 44 -3.09 -11.62 -2.00
N GLU A 45 -2.55 -12.51 -1.18
CA GLU A 45 -1.10 -12.56 -0.97
C GLU A 45 -0.38 -12.67 -2.31
N LYS A 46 0.60 -11.79 -2.53
CA LYS A 46 1.34 -11.70 -3.78
C LYS A 46 2.79 -11.32 -3.49
N VAL A 47 3.69 -12.25 -3.77
CA VAL A 47 5.14 -12.11 -3.59
C VAL A 47 5.88 -12.55 -4.85
N GLN A 48 7.14 -12.16 -4.99
CA GLN A 48 7.99 -12.65 -6.07
C GLN A 48 8.21 -14.17 -5.97
N ASP A 49 8.36 -14.85 -7.11
CA ASP A 49 8.75 -16.27 -7.15
C ASP A 49 10.28 -16.42 -7.04
N ASN A 50 10.82 -16.02 -5.88
CA ASN A 50 12.23 -16.14 -5.53
C ASN A 50 12.41 -16.27 -4.01
N ASP A 51 13.66 -16.40 -3.55
CA ASP A 51 13.93 -16.58 -2.12
C ASP A 51 13.56 -15.35 -1.27
N GLY A 52 13.64 -14.15 -1.85
CA GLY A 52 13.17 -12.91 -1.21
C GLY A 52 11.67 -12.93 -0.96
N GLY A 53 10.88 -13.33 -1.97
CA GLY A 53 9.43 -13.48 -1.84
C GLY A 53 9.03 -14.58 -0.85
N LYS A 54 9.72 -15.73 -0.87
CA LYS A 54 9.55 -16.79 0.14
C LYS A 54 9.83 -16.28 1.56
N ALA A 55 10.86 -15.45 1.73
CA ALA A 55 11.16 -14.82 3.02
C ALA A 55 10.05 -13.84 3.44
N ILE A 56 9.53 -13.03 2.51
CA ILE A 56 8.39 -12.12 2.79
C ILE A 56 7.17 -12.90 3.31
N THR A 57 6.81 -14.02 2.70
CA THR A 57 5.70 -14.86 3.18
C THR A 57 6.02 -15.49 4.54
N ARG A 58 7.22 -16.06 4.70
CA ARG A 58 7.62 -16.80 5.91
C ARG A 58 7.66 -15.91 7.15
N PHE A 59 8.22 -14.71 7.02
CA PHE A 59 8.44 -13.78 8.12
C PHE A 59 7.33 -12.72 8.27
N ASN A 60 6.18 -12.90 7.57
CA ASN A 60 5.02 -12.01 7.66
C ASN A 60 4.54 -11.89 9.13
N PRO A 61 4.64 -10.70 9.75
CA PRO A 61 4.51 -10.52 11.19
C PRO A 61 3.05 -10.59 11.69
N LEU A 62 2.92 -10.78 13.00
CA LEU A 62 1.65 -10.77 13.72
C LEU A 62 1.40 -9.36 14.26
N LEU A 63 0.41 -8.65 13.72
CA LEU A 63 0.05 -7.30 14.17
C LEU A 63 -1.15 -7.37 15.13
N HIS A 64 -0.93 -6.90 16.36
CA HIS A 64 -1.94 -6.66 17.37
C HIS A 64 -2.31 -5.17 17.37
N ILE A 65 -3.60 -4.86 17.48
CA ILE A 65 -4.10 -3.48 17.58
C ILE A 65 -4.53 -3.27 19.02
N ALA A 66 -3.71 -2.57 19.80
CA ALA A 66 -4.03 -2.23 21.19
C ALA A 66 -4.95 -0.99 21.26
N HIS A 67 -4.83 -0.08 20.29
CA HIS A 67 -5.60 1.15 20.23
C HIS A 67 -5.78 1.64 18.78
N GLY A 68 -6.79 2.47 18.53
CA GLY A 68 -6.99 3.13 17.24
C GLY A 68 -7.60 2.24 16.16
N CYS A 69 -7.28 2.56 14.91
CA CYS A 69 -7.84 1.89 13.74
C CYS A 69 -7.29 0.47 13.54
N GLN A 70 -8.09 -0.38 12.91
CA GLN A 70 -7.56 -1.57 12.22
C GLN A 70 -6.75 -1.15 10.98
N PRO A 71 -5.83 -1.98 10.47
CA PRO A 71 -5.16 -1.70 9.20
C PRO A 71 -6.15 -1.83 8.04
N TYR A 72 -5.97 -1.00 7.01
CA TYR A 72 -6.80 -0.93 5.81
C TYR A 72 -5.96 -1.08 4.54
N THR A 73 -6.64 -1.31 3.43
CA THR A 73 -6.01 -1.35 2.11
C THR A 73 -5.83 0.08 1.61
N ALA A 74 -4.59 0.44 1.27
CA ALA A 74 -4.22 1.76 0.81
C ALA A 74 -4.31 1.97 -0.70
N VAL A 75 -4.21 0.90 -1.49
CA VAL A 75 -4.16 0.93 -2.96
C VAL A 75 -4.75 -0.33 -3.58
N ASP A 76 -5.41 -0.22 -4.75
CA ASP A 76 -5.88 -1.34 -5.57
C ASP A 76 -5.08 -1.52 -6.88
N ASP A 77 -5.38 -2.58 -7.64
CA ASP A 77 -4.72 -2.88 -8.92
C ASP A 77 -4.85 -1.77 -9.97
N ALA A 78 -5.91 -0.95 -9.89
CA ALA A 78 -6.14 0.20 -10.77
C ALA A 78 -5.36 1.46 -10.32
N GLY A 79 -4.69 1.40 -9.16
CA GLY A 79 -3.95 2.51 -8.57
C GLY A 79 -4.84 3.55 -7.92
N ASN A 80 -6.09 3.23 -7.58
CA ASN A 80 -6.88 4.07 -6.69
C ASN A 80 -6.29 3.99 -5.29
N THR A 81 -6.25 5.11 -4.57
CA THR A 81 -5.74 5.15 -3.20
C THR A 81 -6.81 5.50 -2.19
N SER A 82 -6.68 4.99 -0.97
CA SER A 82 -7.58 5.33 0.14
C SER A 82 -7.47 6.81 0.49
N GLY A 83 -8.61 7.51 0.49
CA GLY A 83 -8.75 8.87 0.99
C GLY A 83 -8.76 9.00 2.51
N GLY A 84 -8.61 7.88 3.22
CA GLY A 84 -8.54 7.88 4.68
C GLY A 84 -9.80 8.40 5.36
N LEU A 85 -9.66 8.67 6.65
CA LEU A 85 -10.72 9.15 7.52
C LEU A 85 -10.33 10.49 8.13
N ARG A 86 -11.32 11.37 8.25
CA ARG A 86 -11.14 12.60 9.03
C ARG A 86 -10.94 12.21 10.51
N PRO A 87 -9.96 12.79 11.23
CA PRO A 87 -9.73 12.52 12.64
C PRO A 87 -10.78 13.20 13.54
N THR A 88 -11.98 12.63 13.53
CA THR A 88 -13.12 13.05 14.36
C THR A 88 -13.80 11.83 14.98
N GLY A 89 -14.62 12.06 16.01
CA GLY A 89 -15.31 10.98 16.72
C GLY A 89 -14.38 10.24 17.66
N SER A 90 -14.60 8.94 17.85
CA SER A 90 -13.67 8.09 18.61
C SER A 90 -12.42 7.75 17.81
N SER A 91 -11.32 7.43 18.48
CA SER A 91 -10.02 7.06 17.92
C SER A 91 -10.11 5.93 16.88
N ASP A 92 -11.04 5.00 17.06
CA ASP A 92 -11.30 3.85 16.19
C ASP A 92 -12.59 4.00 15.34
N GLY A 93 -13.29 5.13 15.48
CA GLY A 93 -14.57 5.39 14.84
C GLY A 93 -14.45 5.40 13.32
N GLY A 94 -15.20 4.52 12.66
CA GLY A 94 -15.22 4.37 11.20
C GLY A 94 -14.14 3.45 10.63
N CYS A 95 -13.24 2.91 11.45
CA CYS A 95 -12.10 2.09 10.99
C CYS A 95 -11.93 0.77 11.79
N ARG A 96 -13.03 0.13 12.20
CA ARG A 96 -13.02 -1.14 12.96
C ARG A 96 -13.11 -2.41 12.10
N ASP A 97 -13.36 -2.28 10.80
CA ASP A 97 -13.54 -3.44 9.93
C ASP A 97 -12.24 -4.27 9.81
N ASN A 98 -12.29 -5.46 10.39
CA ASN A 98 -11.18 -6.40 10.45
C ASN A 98 -10.90 -7.09 9.10
N SER A 99 -11.76 -6.96 8.10
CA SER A 99 -11.61 -7.57 6.78
C SER A 99 -10.81 -6.72 5.79
N LYS A 100 -10.48 -5.48 6.14
CA LYS A 100 -9.88 -4.50 5.23
C LYS A 100 -8.36 -4.47 5.22
N GLY A 101 -7.71 -5.16 6.16
CA GLY A 101 -6.27 -5.06 6.37
C GLY A 101 -5.43 -5.76 5.30
N GLN A 102 -4.33 -5.11 4.95
CA GLN A 102 -3.28 -5.59 4.05
C GLN A 102 -1.92 -5.36 4.74
N THR A 103 -1.01 -6.32 4.64
CA THR A 103 0.41 -6.08 4.94
C THR A 103 1.11 -5.71 3.64
N TYR A 104 1.85 -4.60 3.62
CA TYR A 104 2.72 -4.23 2.50
C TYR A 104 4.15 -4.63 2.83
N ALA A 105 4.93 -5.12 1.86
CA ALA A 105 6.30 -5.53 2.11
C ALA A 105 7.28 -5.03 1.03
N ARG A 106 8.54 -4.85 1.40
CA ARG A 106 9.65 -4.67 0.45
C ARG A 106 10.95 -5.23 1.03
N GLY A 107 11.64 -6.06 0.24
CA GLY A 107 12.89 -6.70 0.65
C GLY A 107 14.11 -6.12 -0.06
N ALA A 108 15.25 -6.03 0.63
CA ALA A 108 16.54 -5.70 0.02
C ALA A 108 17.73 -6.07 0.89
N TRP A 109 18.88 -6.30 0.27
CA TRP A 109 20.16 -6.34 0.97
C TRP A 109 20.57 -4.94 1.44
N HIS A 110 21.03 -4.84 2.69
CA HIS A 110 21.59 -3.61 3.26
C HIS A 110 22.67 -3.96 4.29
N ASN A 111 23.88 -3.43 4.09
CA ASN A 111 25.04 -3.63 4.99
C ASN A 111 25.32 -5.11 5.37
N GLY A 112 25.18 -6.03 4.40
CA GLY A 112 25.49 -7.46 4.60
C GLY A 112 24.39 -8.29 5.26
N SER A 113 23.25 -7.68 5.59
CA SER A 113 22.03 -8.37 6.06
C SER A 113 20.90 -8.17 5.05
N TYR A 114 19.92 -9.06 5.05
CA TYR A 114 18.73 -8.91 4.22
C TYR A 114 17.59 -8.32 5.05
N ALA A 115 17.13 -7.13 4.66
CA ALA A 115 16.00 -6.46 5.29
C ALA A 115 14.70 -6.87 4.61
N VAL A 116 13.66 -7.08 5.40
CA VAL A 116 12.28 -7.07 4.94
C VAL A 116 11.51 -6.04 5.75
N MET A 117 11.10 -4.95 5.10
CA MET A 117 10.18 -3.99 5.70
C MET A 117 8.76 -4.47 5.52
N TYR A 118 7.98 -4.52 6.59
CA TYR A 118 6.53 -4.75 6.57
C TYR A 118 5.82 -3.51 7.07
N ALA A 119 4.79 -3.06 6.38
CA ALA A 119 4.09 -1.82 6.66
C ALA A 119 2.57 -1.99 6.62
N TRP A 120 1.88 -1.13 7.36
CA TRP A 120 0.43 -1.07 7.43
C TRP A 120 -0.04 0.37 7.29
N TYR A 121 -1.17 0.49 6.60
CA TYR A 121 -1.88 1.74 6.45
C TYR A 121 -3.08 1.77 7.39
N PHE A 122 -3.29 2.90 8.06
CA PHE A 122 -4.49 3.14 8.85
C PHE A 122 -5.24 4.36 8.29
N PRO A 123 -6.58 4.37 8.28
CA PRO A 123 -7.32 5.48 7.69
C PRO A 123 -7.09 6.84 8.38
N LYS A 124 -6.77 6.84 9.67
CA LYS A 124 -6.46 8.02 10.48
C LYS A 124 -5.56 7.65 11.65
N ASP A 125 -4.82 8.62 12.16
CA ASP A 125 -4.18 8.59 13.47
C ASP A 125 -4.89 9.58 14.40
N MET A 126 -5.47 9.05 15.46
CA MET A 126 -6.18 9.83 16.46
C MET A 126 -6.00 9.17 17.82
N PRO A 127 -5.10 9.69 18.68
CA PRO A 127 -4.81 9.06 19.97
C PRO A 127 -5.91 9.28 21.01
N ASN A 128 -6.67 10.37 20.92
CA ASN A 128 -7.69 10.74 21.89
C ASN A 128 -9.04 11.05 21.23
N ASP A 129 -10.12 10.46 21.76
CA ASP A 129 -11.50 10.69 21.31
C ASP A 129 -11.86 12.17 21.29
N GLY A 130 -12.43 12.64 20.18
CA GLY A 130 -12.84 14.04 19.98
C GLY A 130 -11.69 15.07 19.85
N VAL A 131 -10.42 14.67 20.02
CA VAL A 131 -9.27 15.60 19.94
C VAL A 131 -8.70 15.61 18.53
N PHE A 132 -8.91 16.71 17.81
CA PHE A 132 -8.38 16.87 16.45
C PHE A 132 -6.95 17.44 16.43
N ILE A 133 -6.54 18.18 17.47
CA ILE A 133 -5.21 18.82 17.52
C ILE A 133 -4.15 17.72 17.68
N GLY A 134 -3.22 17.63 16.74
CA GLY A 134 -2.20 16.58 16.70
C GLY A 134 -2.68 15.25 16.08
N SER A 135 -3.97 15.12 15.78
CA SER A 135 -4.51 13.97 15.04
C SER A 135 -4.47 14.25 13.54
N HIS A 136 -4.28 13.22 12.71
CA HIS A 136 -4.21 13.37 11.27
C HIS A 136 -5.00 12.30 10.51
N ARG A 137 -5.37 12.66 9.27
CA ARG A 137 -5.88 11.72 8.29
C ARG A 137 -4.71 10.90 7.76
N HIS A 138 -4.96 9.63 7.50
CA HIS A 138 -3.95 8.63 7.12
C HIS A 138 -2.98 8.33 8.25
N ASP A 139 -2.44 7.13 8.23
CA ASP A 139 -1.27 6.76 9.00
C ASP A 139 -0.53 5.63 8.27
N TRP A 140 0.79 5.60 8.42
CA TRP A 140 1.66 4.60 7.83
C TRP A 140 2.76 4.22 8.82
N GLU A 141 2.65 3.01 9.34
CA GLU A 141 3.63 2.46 10.27
C GLU A 141 4.29 1.22 9.68
N ASN A 142 5.52 0.92 10.11
CA ASN A 142 6.27 -0.23 9.61
C ASN A 142 7.25 -0.81 10.62
N ILE A 143 7.62 -2.06 10.38
CA ILE A 143 8.75 -2.71 11.02
C ILE A 143 9.74 -3.18 9.97
N VAL A 144 11.01 -3.29 10.34
CA VAL A 144 12.04 -3.96 9.53
C VAL A 144 12.46 -5.23 10.25
N VAL A 145 12.36 -6.38 9.56
CA VAL A 145 12.95 -7.66 9.98
C VAL A 145 14.30 -7.79 9.32
N TRP A 146 15.35 -8.03 10.10
CA TRP A 146 16.69 -8.29 9.60
C TRP A 146 16.98 -9.78 9.59
N LEU A 147 17.32 -10.31 8.43
CA LEU A 147 17.68 -11.71 8.22
C LEU A 147 19.16 -11.83 7.85
N ASN A 148 19.77 -12.97 8.15
CA ASN A 148 21.13 -13.27 7.71
C ASN A 148 21.21 -13.37 6.17
N ASN A 149 20.39 -14.23 5.57
CA ASN A 149 20.36 -14.47 4.13
C ASN A 149 19.04 -15.19 3.79
N PRO A 150 18.19 -14.68 2.89
CA PRO A 150 16.92 -15.33 2.52
C PRO A 150 17.12 -16.62 1.72
N SER A 151 18.28 -16.83 1.09
CA SER A 151 18.57 -17.96 0.20
C SER A 151 19.17 -19.18 0.88
N VAL A 152 19.34 -19.17 2.22
CA VAL A 152 19.76 -20.39 2.95
C VAL A 152 18.53 -21.19 3.38
N ALA A 153 18.71 -22.49 3.64
CA ALA A 153 17.60 -23.38 3.99
C ALA A 153 16.80 -22.92 5.23
N ASN A 154 17.48 -22.32 6.22
CA ASN A 154 16.88 -21.79 7.44
C ASN A 154 17.39 -20.37 7.70
N PRO A 155 16.81 -19.34 7.04
CA PRO A 155 17.15 -17.95 7.34
C PRO A 155 16.85 -17.66 8.82
N THR A 156 17.73 -16.91 9.45
CA THR A 156 17.62 -16.57 10.87
C THR A 156 17.34 -15.08 11.01
N ILE A 157 16.42 -14.74 11.91
CA ILE A 157 16.19 -13.36 12.33
C ILE A 157 17.38 -12.89 13.16
N LEU A 158 18.03 -11.83 12.71
CA LEU A 158 19.12 -11.11 13.38
C LEU A 158 18.60 -10.05 14.36
N GLY A 159 17.40 -9.53 14.10
CA GLY A 159 16.76 -8.51 14.90
C GLY A 159 15.58 -7.89 14.17
N GLY A 160 15.03 -6.84 14.76
CA GLY A 160 14.01 -6.02 14.11
C GLY A 160 13.99 -4.61 14.65
N ALA A 161 13.32 -3.71 13.94
CA ALA A 161 13.11 -2.35 14.38
C ALA A 161 11.68 -1.91 14.08
N ALA A 162 11.01 -1.33 15.06
CA ALA A 162 9.64 -0.84 14.93
C ALA A 162 9.60 0.69 14.81
N SER A 163 8.78 1.22 13.90
CA SER A 163 8.65 2.66 13.70
C SER A 163 7.97 3.35 14.89
N GLY A 164 8.30 4.63 15.05
CA GLY A 164 7.57 5.55 15.90
C GLY A 164 8.04 6.98 15.65
N HIS A 165 7.09 7.86 15.33
CA HIS A 165 7.31 9.31 15.17
C HIS A 165 8.47 9.67 14.20
N GLY A 166 8.61 8.93 13.11
CA GLY A 166 9.63 9.16 12.08
C GLY A 166 10.99 8.51 12.34
N ASP A 167 11.18 7.86 13.48
CA ASP A 167 12.37 7.09 13.84
C ASP A 167 12.03 5.61 14.10
N TYR A 168 13.02 4.84 14.55
CA TYR A 168 12.92 3.41 14.77
C TYR A 168 13.44 3.03 16.16
N LYS A 169 12.93 1.90 16.66
CA LYS A 169 13.36 1.26 17.90
C LYS A 169 14.03 -0.09 17.58
N PRO A 170 15.33 -0.13 17.21
CA PRO A 170 16.02 -1.36 16.82
C PRO A 170 16.31 -2.25 18.04
N THR A 171 16.20 -3.56 17.86
CA THR A 171 16.55 -4.56 18.86
C THR A 171 17.03 -5.86 18.20
N LYS A 172 17.97 -6.54 18.86
CA LYS A 172 18.42 -7.90 18.46
C LYS A 172 17.54 -9.01 19.02
N SER A 173 16.60 -8.67 19.90
CA SER A 173 15.74 -9.63 20.61
C SER A 173 14.26 -9.23 20.54
N PRO A 174 13.67 -9.07 19.33
CA PRO A 174 12.24 -8.78 19.20
C PRO A 174 11.37 -9.97 19.65
N GLN A 175 10.23 -9.67 20.28
CA GLN A 175 9.19 -10.65 20.59
C GLN A 175 8.68 -11.31 19.31
N ARG A 176 8.45 -12.63 19.36
CA ARG A 176 8.05 -13.42 18.19
C ARG A 176 7.34 -14.72 18.56
N GLU A 177 6.57 -15.24 17.61
CA GLU A 177 6.00 -16.58 17.61
C GLU A 177 6.56 -17.34 16.39
N GLY A 178 7.47 -18.27 16.64
CA GLY A 178 8.22 -18.93 15.56
C GLY A 178 8.98 -17.90 14.72
N ASP A 179 8.73 -17.89 13.41
CA ASP A 179 9.36 -16.98 12.45
C ASP A 179 8.60 -15.65 12.29
N ARG A 180 7.56 -15.39 13.08
CA ARG A 180 6.77 -14.16 12.98
C ARG A 180 7.01 -13.24 14.17
N LEU A 181 7.52 -12.05 13.92
CA LEU A 181 7.62 -11.03 14.97
C LEU A 181 6.23 -10.61 15.44
N LYS A 182 6.09 -10.34 16.73
CA LYS A 182 4.85 -9.88 17.37
C LYS A 182 4.90 -8.38 17.55
N ILE A 183 4.01 -7.69 16.86
CA ILE A 183 3.98 -6.23 16.75
C ILE A 183 2.70 -5.72 17.39
N GLU A 184 2.78 -4.58 18.06
CA GLU A 184 1.64 -3.89 18.63
C GLU A 184 1.58 -2.45 18.12
N TYR A 185 0.42 -2.08 17.59
CA TYR A 185 0.06 -0.71 17.25
C TYR A 185 -0.69 -0.08 18.43
N PHE A 186 -0.13 1.00 18.97
CA PHE A 186 -0.56 1.61 20.22
C PHE A 186 -0.28 3.12 20.24
N THR A 187 -0.71 3.79 21.29
CA THR A 187 -0.42 5.20 21.57
C THR A 187 0.05 5.35 23.01
N GLN A 188 0.87 6.37 23.28
CA GLN A 188 1.30 6.78 24.61
C GLN A 188 0.72 8.15 24.97
N GLY A 189 -0.40 8.15 25.69
CA GLY A 189 -1.02 9.38 26.20
C GLY A 189 -1.53 10.30 25.09
N ILE A 190 -0.77 11.35 24.77
CA ILE A 190 -1.14 12.35 23.75
C ILE A 190 -0.35 12.23 22.45
N LEU A 191 0.65 11.34 22.39
CA LEU A 191 1.43 11.12 21.18
C LEU A 191 0.61 10.36 20.14
N ASN A 192 0.92 10.58 18.87
CA ASN A 192 0.42 9.81 17.74
C ASN A 192 0.71 8.30 17.91
N HIS A 193 0.12 7.48 17.06
CA HIS A 193 0.37 6.05 17.15
C HIS A 193 1.80 5.71 16.72
N GLU A 194 2.27 4.57 17.21
CA GLU A 194 3.56 3.99 16.86
C GLU A 194 3.52 2.46 17.00
N LEU A 195 4.58 1.79 16.57
CA LEU A 195 4.73 0.35 16.71
C LEU A 195 5.75 -0.02 17.78
N GLN A 196 5.48 -1.11 18.49
CA GLN A 196 6.47 -1.78 19.34
C GLN A 196 6.42 -3.29 19.16
N PHE A 197 7.48 -3.97 19.61
CA PHE A 197 7.43 -5.42 19.79
C PHE A 197 6.77 -5.73 21.13
N SER A 198 5.80 -6.65 21.16
CA SER A 198 5.07 -6.99 22.39
C SER A 198 4.74 -8.48 22.50
N ASP A 199 4.37 -8.93 23.70
CA ASP A 199 3.91 -10.29 23.96
C ASP A 199 2.42 -10.49 23.62
N SER A 200 1.73 -9.49 23.09
CA SER A 200 0.35 -9.62 22.58
C SER A 200 0.35 -10.35 21.24
N THR A 201 -0.40 -11.45 21.14
CA THR A 201 -0.53 -12.15 19.85
C THR A 201 -1.52 -11.41 18.96
N GLY A 202 -1.02 -10.96 17.82
CA GLY A 202 -1.79 -10.35 16.75
C GLY A 202 -2.27 -11.36 15.71
N ARG A 203 -2.50 -10.87 14.49
CA ARG A 203 -2.81 -11.70 13.32
C ARG A 203 -2.01 -11.28 12.11
N THR A 204 -1.89 -12.17 11.14
CA THR A 204 -1.36 -11.83 9.81
C THR A 204 -2.45 -11.24 8.93
N TYR A 205 -2.04 -10.44 7.96
CA TYR A 205 -2.85 -10.01 6.83
C TYR A 205 -2.21 -10.54 5.54
N PRO A 206 -2.96 -10.65 4.42
CA PRO A 206 -2.37 -10.96 3.14
C PRO A 206 -1.19 -10.01 2.88
N VAL A 207 -0.03 -10.54 2.48
CA VAL A 207 1.16 -9.72 2.21
C VAL A 207 1.27 -9.40 0.73
N LEU A 208 1.50 -8.12 0.43
CA LEU A 208 1.71 -7.62 -0.91
C LEU A 208 3.13 -7.05 -1.02
N ASP A 209 4.01 -7.81 -1.68
CA ASP A 209 5.39 -7.43 -1.99
C ASP A 209 5.41 -6.32 -3.04
N TRP A 210 6.09 -5.22 -2.74
CA TRP A 210 6.33 -4.08 -3.63
C TRP A 210 6.79 -4.51 -5.01
N ASP A 211 7.76 -5.42 -5.08
CA ASP A 211 8.36 -5.85 -6.35
C ASP A 211 7.44 -6.82 -7.13
N ALA A 212 6.37 -7.32 -6.50
CA ALA A 212 5.31 -8.11 -7.15
C ALA A 212 4.07 -7.27 -7.50
N MET A 213 3.97 -6.01 -7.03
CA MET A 213 2.89 -5.10 -7.39
C MET A 213 2.88 -4.75 -8.88
N SER A 214 1.74 -4.31 -9.39
CA SER A 214 1.70 -3.70 -10.72
C SER A 214 2.44 -2.36 -10.73
N ALA A 215 2.96 -1.95 -11.88
CA ALA A 215 3.55 -0.61 -12.03
C ALA A 215 2.53 0.50 -11.68
N THR A 216 1.24 0.25 -11.88
CA THR A 216 0.15 1.17 -11.52
C THR A 216 0.06 1.38 -10.01
N MET A 217 0.12 0.31 -9.22
CA MET A 217 0.13 0.37 -7.75
C MET A 217 1.38 1.07 -7.23
N GLN A 218 2.55 0.68 -7.75
CA GLN A 218 3.83 1.31 -7.37
C GLN A 218 3.81 2.82 -7.68
N SER A 219 3.31 3.19 -8.86
CA SER A 219 3.16 4.60 -9.25
C SER A 219 2.20 5.35 -8.33
N ALA A 220 1.07 4.76 -7.93
CA ALA A 220 0.14 5.39 -7.00
C ALA A 220 0.79 5.61 -5.62
N LEU A 221 1.39 4.58 -5.03
CA LEU A 221 2.04 4.68 -3.72
C LEU A 221 3.27 5.61 -3.70
N ASN A 222 3.98 5.74 -4.82
CA ASN A 222 5.09 6.68 -4.93
C ASN A 222 4.61 8.15 -4.97
N ASN A 223 3.44 8.42 -5.57
CA ASN A 223 3.03 9.77 -5.94
C ASN A 223 1.85 10.34 -5.13
N THR A 224 1.05 9.50 -4.47
CA THR A 224 -0.07 9.97 -3.64
C THR A 224 0.47 10.72 -2.42
N ASP A 225 -0.10 11.89 -2.16
CA ASP A 225 0.10 12.65 -0.94
C ASP A 225 -0.82 12.11 0.16
N PHE A 226 -0.25 11.49 1.19
CA PHE A 226 -0.97 10.97 2.35
C PHE A 226 -0.94 11.98 3.52
N GLY A 227 -0.69 13.25 3.25
CA GLY A 227 -0.62 14.31 4.25
C GLY A 227 0.56 14.11 5.20
N ASP A 228 0.26 14.00 6.49
CA ASP A 228 1.29 13.80 7.52
C ASP A 228 1.89 12.38 7.51
N ALA A 229 1.17 11.42 6.92
CA ALA A 229 1.62 10.03 6.80
C ALA A 229 2.48 9.82 5.54
N ASN A 230 3.46 8.92 5.63
CA ASN A 230 4.42 8.68 4.54
C ASN A 230 4.58 7.19 4.26
N VAL A 231 4.36 6.76 3.01
CA VAL A 231 4.61 5.37 2.59
C VAL A 231 6.07 5.00 2.88
N PRO A 232 6.39 4.06 3.78
CA PRO A 232 7.75 3.92 4.30
C PRO A 232 8.66 3.11 3.36
N PHE A 233 8.07 2.31 2.48
CA PHE A 233 8.75 1.43 1.53
C PHE A 233 8.72 1.95 0.08
N LYS A 234 8.19 3.15 -0.16
CA LYS A 234 8.27 3.79 -1.49
C LYS A 234 9.73 4.12 -1.85
N ASP A 235 10.01 4.33 -3.13
CA ASP A 235 11.39 4.41 -3.64
C ASP A 235 12.24 5.48 -2.92
N GLU A 236 11.64 6.64 -2.66
CA GLU A 236 12.29 7.76 -1.97
C GLU A 236 12.64 7.46 -0.50
N ASN A 237 11.83 6.63 0.16
CA ASN A 237 11.86 6.47 1.62
C ASN A 237 12.59 5.20 2.04
N PHE A 238 12.52 4.14 1.24
CA PHE A 238 12.89 2.79 1.64
C PHE A 238 14.31 2.69 2.19
N VAL A 239 15.32 3.07 1.40
CA VAL A 239 16.74 2.96 1.82
C VAL A 239 17.05 3.88 3.00
N ARG A 240 16.44 5.07 3.06
CA ARG A 240 16.62 5.99 4.20
C ARG A 240 16.10 5.38 5.49
N ASN A 241 14.95 4.74 5.43
CA ASN A 241 14.35 4.04 6.56
C ASN A 241 15.15 2.80 6.97
N LEU A 242 15.67 2.01 6.02
CA LEU A 242 16.58 0.89 6.33
C LEU A 242 17.82 1.33 7.12
N LYS A 243 18.41 2.49 6.78
CA LYS A 243 19.55 3.05 7.53
C LYS A 243 19.21 3.37 8.98
N LYS A 244 18.02 3.94 9.22
CA LYS A 244 17.55 4.25 10.59
C LYS A 244 17.21 2.99 11.39
N ALA A 245 16.71 1.97 10.71
CA ALA A 245 16.22 0.72 11.30
C ALA A 245 17.31 -0.34 11.55
N PHE A 246 18.56 -0.10 11.16
CA PHE A 246 19.63 -1.09 11.20
C PHE A 246 19.95 -1.56 12.64
N VAL A 247 20.24 -2.86 12.82
CA VAL A 247 20.47 -3.55 14.11
C VAL A 247 21.91 -4.06 14.28
#